data_AF-A0AAV6SWD9-F1
#
_entry.id   AF-A0AAV6SWD9-F1
#
_cell.length_a   1.000
_cell.length_b   1.000
_cell.length_c   1.000
_cell.angle_alpha   90.00
_cell.angle_beta   90.00
_cell.angle_gamma   90.00
#
_symmetry.space_group_name_H-M   'P 1'
#
loop_
_entity.id
_entity.type
_entity.pdbx_description
1 polymer ?
#
loop_
_entity_poly.entity_id
_entity_poly.type
_entity_poly.pdbx_seq_one_letter_code
_entity_poly.pdbx_strand_id
1 'polypeptide(L)'
;MLRYLIRVDRVTQLSLSVVAAALISSHSQGNTSCNHRKPKYSATRRLHLKTILLRKAASMLVAEKEQRKHEKERVLNECYPPLKLSSLSAQELQDLCKDLHSKIDVVDEARYDMEVKVVRNEKEIEALSHKIIELKGVKRPSLKRVKKTADDRLGAYTDSAKLKKADFKANLKTVKKEDDKREEVTDWRKNVEAMSGMEGRKKLFNSGQ
;
A
#
# COMPACT_ATOMS: atom_id res chain seq x y z
N MET A 1 16.47 -18.53 17.08
CA MET A 1 15.25 -18.60 16.23
C MET A 1 14.61 -17.23 15.96
N LEU A 2 13.98 -16.55 16.94
CA LEU A 2 13.28 -15.26 16.72
C LEU A 2 14.16 -14.13 16.15
N ARG A 3 15.42 -14.02 16.58
CA ARG A 3 16.36 -13.03 16.01
C ARG A 3 16.72 -13.31 14.54
N TYR A 4 16.76 -14.58 14.14
CA TYR A 4 16.99 -15.01 12.76
C TYR A 4 15.76 -14.73 11.88
N LEU A 5 14.55 -14.93 12.40
CA LEU A 5 13.31 -14.51 11.72
C LEU A 5 13.28 -13.00 11.46
N ILE A 6 13.63 -12.19 12.46
CA ILE A 6 13.65 -10.72 12.34
C ILE A 6 14.72 -10.28 11.32
N ARG A 7 15.83 -11.02 11.18
CA ARG A 7 16.93 -10.65 10.29
C ARG A 7 16.70 -11.09 8.84
N VAL A 8 16.16 -12.29 8.59
CA VAL A 8 15.77 -12.72 7.23
C VAL A 8 14.66 -11.81 6.67
N ASP A 9 13.70 -11.40 7.50
CA ASP A 9 12.65 -10.46 7.07
C ASP A 9 13.25 -9.07 6.75
N ARG A 10 14.26 -8.63 7.50
CA ARG A 10 15.02 -7.39 7.22
C ARG A 10 15.79 -7.44 5.89
N VAL A 11 16.47 -8.55 5.58
CA VAL A 11 17.21 -8.73 4.31
C VAL A 11 16.24 -8.73 3.12
N THR A 12 15.07 -9.39 3.25
CA THR A 12 14.04 -9.33 2.21
C THR A 12 13.36 -7.96 2.09
N GLN A 13 13.21 -7.23 3.19
CA GLN A 13 12.69 -5.85 3.16
C GLN A 13 13.70 -4.86 2.57
N LEU A 14 15.00 -5.05 2.82
CA LEU A 14 16.07 -4.25 2.22
C LEU A 14 16.15 -4.49 0.71
N SER A 15 16.09 -5.76 0.26
CA SER A 15 16.04 -6.07 -1.18
C SER A 15 14.78 -5.52 -1.85
N LEU A 16 13.61 -5.60 -1.20
CA LEU A 16 12.38 -4.96 -1.65
C LEU A 16 12.48 -3.43 -1.72
N SER A 17 13.13 -2.77 -0.75
CA SER A 17 13.33 -1.33 -0.78
C SER A 17 14.28 -0.90 -1.90
N VAL A 18 15.32 -1.70 -2.18
CA VAL A 18 16.27 -1.44 -3.27
C VAL A 18 15.59 -1.63 -4.62
N VAL A 19 14.78 -2.68 -4.80
CA VAL A 19 13.98 -2.90 -6.02
C VAL A 19 12.91 -1.82 -6.20
N ALA A 20 12.22 -1.42 -5.13
CA ALA A 20 11.26 -0.31 -5.16
C ALA A 20 11.94 1.03 -5.46
N ALA A 21 13.09 1.32 -4.84
CA ALA A 21 13.89 2.52 -5.10
C ALA A 21 14.47 2.54 -6.51
N ALA A 22 14.82 1.39 -7.09
CA ALA A 22 15.23 1.25 -8.49
C ALA A 22 14.06 1.51 -9.45
N LEU A 23 12.85 1.03 -9.14
CA LEU A 23 11.65 1.31 -9.92
C LEU A 23 11.23 2.78 -9.86
N ILE A 24 11.39 3.44 -8.70
CA ILE A 24 11.08 4.86 -8.50
C ILE A 24 12.16 5.75 -9.13
N SER A 25 13.44 5.36 -9.05
CA SER A 25 14.59 6.10 -9.64
C SER A 25 14.60 6.11 -11.17
N SER A 26 13.81 5.25 -11.83
CA SER A 26 13.64 5.28 -13.29
C SER A 26 12.83 6.50 -13.79
N HIS A 27 12.43 7.42 -12.90
CA HIS A 27 11.89 8.75 -13.25
C HIS A 27 12.95 9.87 -13.09
N SER A 28 14.03 9.77 -13.85
CA SER A 28 14.85 10.92 -14.18
C SER A 28 15.11 10.92 -15.68
N GLN A 29 14.14 11.41 -16.45
CA GLN A 29 14.43 11.77 -17.84
C GLN A 29 15.38 12.98 -17.82
N GLY A 30 16.62 12.75 -18.22
CA GLY A 30 17.53 13.79 -18.67
C GLY A 30 16.89 14.48 -19.88
N ASN A 31 16.92 15.80 -19.86
CA ASN A 31 16.40 16.64 -20.92
C ASN A 31 17.38 16.62 -22.10
N THR A 32 17.22 15.68 -23.02
CA THR A 32 17.86 15.71 -24.34
C THR A 32 16.88 16.30 -25.33
N SER A 33 17.25 17.46 -25.88
CA SER A 33 16.58 18.07 -27.03
C SER A 33 16.64 17.11 -28.23
N CYS A 34 15.52 16.47 -28.58
CA CYS A 34 15.31 15.86 -29.90
C CYS A 34 13.82 15.51 -30.14
N ASN A 35 13.26 16.07 -31.22
CA ASN A 35 11.99 15.74 -31.90
C ASN A 35 10.97 14.87 -31.12
N HIS A 36 9.97 15.51 -30.52
CA HIS A 36 8.86 14.86 -29.82
C HIS A 36 7.93 14.12 -30.81
N ARG A 37 8.26 12.86 -31.15
CA ARG A 37 7.29 11.97 -31.79
C ARG A 37 6.14 11.73 -30.81
N LYS A 38 4.90 11.97 -31.24
CA LYS A 38 3.70 11.69 -30.44
C LYS A 38 3.75 10.24 -29.97
N PRO A 39 3.64 9.96 -28.65
CA PRO A 39 3.69 8.59 -28.15
C PRO A 39 2.60 7.73 -28.78
N LYS A 40 2.94 6.50 -29.23
CA LYS A 40 1.99 5.56 -29.86
C LYS A 40 0.76 5.23 -28.98
N TYR A 41 0.84 5.45 -27.67
CA TYR A 41 -0.24 5.21 -26.71
C TYR A 41 -0.55 6.47 -25.89
N SER A 42 -1.80 6.62 -25.47
CA SER A 42 -2.20 7.70 -24.55
C SER A 42 -1.52 7.53 -23.17
N ALA A 43 -1.33 8.65 -22.46
CA ALA A 43 -0.81 8.62 -21.10
C ALA A 43 -1.71 7.79 -20.16
N THR A 44 -3.04 7.91 -20.34
CA THR A 44 -4.05 7.13 -19.61
C THR A 44 -3.84 5.63 -19.78
N ARG A 45 -3.60 5.15 -21.02
CA ARG A 45 -3.36 3.71 -21.26
C ARG A 45 -2.10 3.22 -20.58
N ARG A 46 -1.00 3.98 -20.64
CA ARG A 46 0.25 3.62 -19.94
C ARG A 46 0.06 3.54 -18.42
N LEU A 47 -0.67 4.49 -17.84
CA LEU A 47 -0.95 4.51 -16.41
C LEU A 47 -1.81 3.30 -16.00
N HIS A 48 -2.86 3.01 -16.78
CA HIS A 48 -3.72 1.85 -16.53
C HIS A 48 -2.93 0.53 -16.52
N LEU A 49 -2.06 0.33 -17.51
CA LEU A 49 -1.19 -0.86 -17.59
C LEU A 49 -0.22 -0.94 -16.39
N LYS A 50 0.40 0.18 -16.00
CA LYS A 50 1.25 0.24 -14.79
C LYS A 50 0.48 -0.16 -13.54
N THR A 51 -0.75 0.35 -13.37
CA THR A 51 -1.59 0.01 -12.21
C THR A 51 -1.94 -1.49 -12.18
N ILE A 52 -2.27 -2.09 -13.32
CA ILE A 52 -2.52 -3.54 -13.39
C ILE A 52 -1.27 -4.33 -13.04
N LEU A 53 -0.12 -3.96 -13.61
CA LEU A 53 1.16 -4.63 -13.35
C LEU A 53 1.52 -4.57 -11.86
N LEU A 54 1.43 -3.39 -11.24
CA LEU A 54 1.71 -3.22 -9.81
C LEU A 54 0.74 -4.01 -8.95
N ARG A 55 -0.56 -4.04 -9.30
CA ARG A 55 -1.55 -4.85 -8.58
C ARG A 55 -1.22 -6.34 -8.64
N LYS A 56 -0.84 -6.85 -9.83
CA LYS A 56 -0.45 -8.25 -10.00
C LYS A 56 0.84 -8.57 -9.24
N ALA A 57 1.84 -7.69 -9.32
CA ALA A 57 3.10 -7.85 -8.58
C ALA A 57 2.87 -7.88 -7.06
N ALA A 58 2.01 -7.00 -6.53
CA ALA A 58 1.64 -7.01 -5.11
C ALA A 58 0.96 -8.33 -4.70
N SER A 59 0.05 -8.85 -5.52
CA SER A 59 -0.59 -10.15 -5.29
C SER A 59 0.41 -11.30 -5.31
N MET A 60 1.35 -11.32 -6.27
CA MET A 60 2.41 -12.33 -6.34
C MET A 60 3.34 -12.27 -5.13
N LEU A 61 3.67 -11.07 -4.66
CA LEU A 61 4.52 -10.89 -3.48
C LEU A 61 3.87 -11.45 -2.21
N VAL A 62 2.55 -11.29 -2.04
CA VAL A 62 1.82 -11.88 -0.92
C VAL A 62 1.82 -13.41 -1.01
N ALA A 63 1.55 -13.96 -2.19
CA ALA A 63 1.57 -15.40 -2.41
C ALA A 63 2.95 -16.02 -2.12
N GLU A 64 4.03 -15.38 -2.59
CA GLU A 64 5.41 -15.81 -2.33
C GLU A 64 5.75 -15.79 -0.83
N LYS A 65 5.29 -14.77 -0.10
CA LYS A 65 5.48 -14.69 1.36
C LYS A 65 4.80 -15.83 2.09
N GLU A 66 3.56 -16.16 1.72
CA GLU A 66 2.86 -17.28 2.35
C GLU A 66 3.51 -18.61 1.99
N GLN A 67 3.91 -18.81 0.73
CA GLN A 67 4.65 -20.00 0.31
C GLN A 67 5.97 -20.15 1.08
N ARG A 68 6.72 -19.05 1.28
CA ARG A 68 7.95 -19.06 2.09
C ARG A 68 7.69 -19.45 3.54
N LYS A 69 6.56 -19.02 4.12
CA LYS A 69 6.17 -19.38 5.49
C LYS A 69 5.84 -20.87 5.58
N HIS A 70 5.03 -21.39 4.66
CA HIS A 70 4.69 -22.82 4.61
C HIS A 70 5.91 -23.70 4.38
N GLU A 71 6.80 -23.30 3.46
CA GLU A 71 8.05 -24.01 3.18
C GLU A 71 8.91 -24.09 4.44
N LYS A 72 9.04 -22.98 5.16
CA LYS A 72 9.77 -22.94 6.42
C LYS A 72 9.16 -23.86 7.48
N GLU A 73 7.84 -23.85 7.64
CA GLU A 73 7.14 -24.76 8.56
C GLU A 73 7.37 -26.23 8.16
N ARG A 74 7.33 -26.55 6.87
CA ARG A 74 7.60 -27.89 6.35
C ARG A 74 9.02 -28.34 6.71
N VAL A 75 10.04 -27.54 6.38
CA VAL A 75 11.44 -27.85 6.67
C VAL A 75 11.69 -27.98 8.16
N LEU A 76 11.10 -27.11 8.99
CA LEU A 76 11.25 -27.21 10.44
C LEU A 76 10.63 -28.48 11.00
N ASN A 77 9.45 -28.89 10.52
CA ASN A 77 8.79 -30.11 10.96
C ASN A 77 9.53 -31.37 10.49
N GLU A 78 10.17 -31.34 9.32
CA GLU A 78 11.00 -32.43 8.80
C GLU A 78 12.30 -32.58 9.58
N CYS A 79 13.01 -31.47 9.83
CA CYS A 79 14.29 -31.50 10.56
C CYS A 79 14.12 -31.70 12.08
N TYR A 80 13.05 -31.15 12.66
CA TYR A 80 12.83 -31.10 14.10
C TYR A 80 11.37 -31.44 14.43
N PRO A 81 10.97 -32.71 14.31
CA PRO A 81 9.63 -33.15 14.66
C PRO A 81 9.36 -32.94 16.17
N PRO A 82 8.09 -32.76 16.57
CA PRO A 82 7.73 -32.60 17.99
C PRO A 82 8.23 -33.77 18.85
N LEU A 83 8.91 -33.43 19.95
CA LEU A 83 9.47 -34.42 20.87
C LEU A 83 8.34 -35.14 21.62
N LYS A 84 8.36 -36.47 21.60
CA LYS A 84 7.45 -37.33 22.37
C LYS A 84 8.20 -37.86 23.58
N LEU A 85 7.91 -37.30 24.76
CA LEU A 85 8.65 -37.62 25.99
C LEU A 85 7.92 -38.63 26.89
N SER A 86 6.62 -38.87 26.64
CA SER A 86 5.74 -39.63 27.53
C SER A 86 5.99 -41.13 27.59
N SER A 87 6.81 -41.68 26.70
CA SER A 87 7.09 -43.13 26.59
C SER A 87 8.55 -43.51 26.80
N LEU A 88 9.41 -42.54 27.15
CA LEU A 88 10.85 -42.78 27.31
C LEU A 88 11.20 -43.15 28.75
N SER A 89 12.08 -44.13 28.92
CA SER A 89 12.70 -44.45 30.20
C SER A 89 13.69 -43.35 30.63
N ALA A 90 14.09 -43.36 31.91
CA ALA A 90 15.02 -42.36 32.44
C ALA A 90 16.39 -42.36 31.73
N GLN A 91 16.87 -43.53 31.30
CA GLN A 91 18.13 -43.66 30.57
C GLN A 91 18.03 -43.09 29.15
N GLU A 92 16.98 -43.45 28.42
CA GLU A 92 16.73 -42.94 27.06
C GLU A 92 16.54 -41.42 27.06
N LEU A 93 15.94 -40.86 28.12
CA LEU A 93 15.80 -39.42 28.28
C LEU A 93 17.16 -38.73 28.49
N GLN A 94 18.05 -39.33 29.29
CA GLN A 94 19.40 -38.79 29.48
C GLN A 94 20.21 -38.81 28.18
N ASP A 95 20.12 -39.88 27.41
CA ASP A 95 20.85 -40.00 26.15
C ASP A 95 20.28 -39.05 25.09
N LEU A 96 18.95 -38.87 25.02
CA LEU A 96 18.32 -37.84 24.20
C LEU A 96 18.79 -36.43 24.58
N CYS A 97 18.94 -36.12 25.88
CA CYS A 97 19.44 -34.82 26.32
C CYS A 97 20.89 -34.57 25.87
N LYS A 98 21.77 -35.57 25.94
CA LYS A 98 23.15 -35.47 25.44
C LYS A 98 23.19 -35.26 23.93
N ASP A 99 22.37 -36.01 23.19
CA ASP A 99 22.27 -35.91 21.73
C ASP A 99 21.77 -34.53 21.29
N LEU A 100 20.73 -34.01 21.94
CA LEU A 100 20.21 -32.67 21.65
C LEU A 100 21.24 -31.60 21.98
N HIS A 101 22.00 -31.74 23.05
CA HIS A 101 23.06 -30.80 23.41
C HIS A 101 24.15 -30.75 22.32
N SER A 102 24.64 -31.91 21.88
CA SER A 102 25.62 -31.99 20.78
C SER A 102 25.07 -31.40 19.46
N LYS A 103 23.80 -31.68 19.12
CA LYS A 103 23.15 -31.10 17.94
C LYS A 103 23.02 -29.58 18.02
N ILE A 104 22.82 -29.01 19.20
CA ILE A 104 22.75 -27.55 19.38
C ILE A 104 24.07 -26.90 18.99
N ASP A 105 25.20 -27.46 19.40
CA ASP A 105 26.52 -26.91 19.09
C ASP A 105 26.77 -26.87 17.58
N VAL A 106 26.51 -28.00 16.88
CA VAL A 106 26.66 -28.10 15.42
C VAL A 106 25.74 -27.11 14.68
N VAL A 107 24.48 -26.98 15.12
CA VAL A 107 23.52 -26.06 14.51
C VAL A 107 23.90 -24.61 14.77
N ASP A 108 24.45 -24.28 15.95
CA ASP A 108 24.87 -22.91 16.25
C ASP A 108 26.10 -22.50 15.45
N GLU A 109 27.05 -23.41 15.24
CA GLU A 109 28.19 -23.20 14.33
C GLU A 109 27.71 -22.92 12.90
N ALA A 110 26.84 -23.77 12.35
CA ALA A 110 26.26 -23.57 11.01
C ALA A 110 25.46 -22.25 10.91
N ARG A 111 24.75 -21.88 11.99
CA ARG A 111 24.04 -20.60 12.10
C ARG A 111 25.01 -19.41 12.08
N TYR A 112 26.14 -19.51 12.78
CA TYR A 112 27.16 -18.47 12.82
C TYR A 112 27.80 -18.27 11.44
N ASP A 113 28.21 -19.34 10.76
CA ASP A 113 28.76 -19.27 9.40
C ASP A 113 27.82 -18.60 8.41
N MET A 114 26.53 -18.94 8.48
CA MET A 114 25.52 -18.34 7.64
C MET A 114 25.30 -16.86 7.98
N GLU A 115 25.36 -16.48 9.26
CA GLU A 115 25.25 -15.08 9.69
C GLU A 115 26.43 -14.25 9.18
N VAL A 116 27.66 -14.77 9.24
CA VAL A 116 28.85 -14.11 8.68
C VAL A 116 28.71 -13.89 7.17
N LYS A 117 28.22 -14.87 6.42
CA LYS A 117 27.95 -14.74 4.98
C LYS A 117 26.91 -13.66 4.68
N VAL A 118 25.81 -13.62 5.45
CA VAL A 118 24.78 -12.59 5.31
C VAL A 118 25.35 -11.20 5.58
N VAL A 119 26.12 -11.03 6.66
CA VAL A 119 26.74 -9.74 7.01
C VAL A 119 27.72 -9.28 5.92
N ARG A 120 28.48 -10.19 5.31
CA ARG A 120 29.36 -9.86 4.18
C ARG A 120 28.56 -9.31 3.00
N ASN A 121 27.46 -9.98 2.65
CA ASN A 121 26.59 -9.55 1.55
C ASN A 121 25.88 -8.22 1.87
N GLU A 122 25.44 -8.00 3.11
CA GLU A 122 24.86 -6.72 3.56
C GLU A 122 25.86 -5.57 3.35
N LYS A 123 27.12 -5.74 3.77
CA LYS A 123 28.17 -4.74 3.59
C LYS A 123 28.46 -4.46 2.12
N GLU A 124 28.47 -5.49 1.28
CA GLU A 124 28.67 -5.33 -0.17
C GLU A 124 27.51 -4.56 -0.80
N ILE A 125 26.26 -4.89 -0.44
CA ILE A 125 25.07 -4.17 -0.92
C ILE A 125 25.12 -2.70 -0.48
N GLU A 126 25.51 -2.40 0.76
CA GLU A 126 25.67 -1.03 1.25
C GLU A 126 26.73 -0.27 0.46
N ALA A 127 27.90 -0.87 0.25
CA ALA A 127 28.97 -0.27 -0.54
C ALA A 127 28.53 0.02 -1.98
N LEU A 128 27.86 -0.94 -2.63
CA LEU A 128 27.33 -0.77 -3.99
C LEU A 128 26.21 0.29 -4.04
N SER A 129 25.33 0.33 -3.03
CA SER A 129 24.28 1.34 -2.91
C SER A 129 24.86 2.74 -2.79
N HIS A 130 25.87 2.93 -1.92
CA HIS A 130 26.61 4.19 -1.83
C HIS A 130 27.26 4.54 -3.17
N LYS A 131 27.88 3.58 -3.86
CA LYS A 131 28.50 3.84 -5.16
C LYS A 131 27.48 4.29 -6.21
N ILE A 132 26.29 3.71 -6.21
CA ILE A 132 25.19 4.12 -7.08
C ILE A 132 24.78 5.57 -6.78
N ILE A 133 24.73 5.96 -5.50
CA ILE A 133 24.38 7.33 -5.09
C ILE A 133 25.46 8.32 -5.56
N GLU A 134 26.73 7.99 -5.39
CA GLU A 134 27.86 8.80 -5.89
C GLU A 134 27.77 9.01 -7.40
N LEU A 135 27.58 7.93 -8.16
CA LEU A 135 27.53 7.96 -9.62
C LEU A 135 26.29 8.69 -10.17
N LYS A 136 25.13 8.52 -9.53
CA LYS A 136 23.90 9.26 -9.90
C LYS A 136 24.00 10.75 -9.59
N GLY A 137 24.92 11.14 -8.70
CA GLY A 137 25.02 12.46 -8.12
C GLY A 137 23.87 12.74 -7.15
N VAL A 138 24.18 13.43 -6.05
CA VAL A 138 23.14 13.89 -5.12
C VAL A 138 22.30 14.94 -5.84
N LYS A 139 21.12 14.57 -6.35
CA LYS A 139 20.12 15.55 -6.77
C LYS A 139 19.75 16.38 -5.56
N ARG A 140 20.34 17.57 -5.42
CA ARG A 140 19.84 18.59 -4.50
C ARG A 140 18.34 18.75 -4.77
N PRO A 141 17.46 18.52 -3.78
CA PRO A 141 16.05 18.82 -3.95
C PRO A 141 15.93 20.28 -4.39
N SER A 142 15.41 20.53 -5.59
CA SER A 142 15.21 21.89 -6.05
C SER A 142 14.27 22.58 -5.07
N LEU A 143 14.74 23.60 -4.35
CA LEU A 143 13.92 24.35 -3.40
C LEU A 143 12.80 25.04 -4.19
N LYS A 144 11.61 24.42 -4.21
CA LYS A 144 10.40 25.05 -4.75
C LYS A 144 9.88 26.02 -3.70
N ARG A 145 9.62 27.27 -4.10
CA ARG A 145 8.96 28.26 -3.23
C ARG A 145 7.54 27.79 -2.92
N VAL A 146 7.36 27.14 -1.78
CA VAL A 146 6.05 26.78 -1.25
C VAL A 146 5.48 28.03 -0.58
N LYS A 147 4.36 28.56 -1.11
CA LYS A 147 3.57 29.55 -0.36
C LYS A 147 2.82 28.79 0.72
N LYS A 148 2.94 29.20 1.99
CA LYS A 148 2.11 28.66 3.07
C LYS A 148 0.64 28.84 2.69
N THR A 149 -0.04 27.73 2.39
CA THR A 149 -1.47 27.72 2.02
C THR A 149 -2.29 28.04 3.27
N ALA A 150 -3.54 28.49 3.12
CA ALA A 150 -4.41 28.77 4.27
C ALA A 150 -4.53 27.55 5.23
N ASP A 151 -4.47 26.34 4.67
CA ASP A 151 -4.50 25.07 5.40
C ASP A 151 -3.26 24.83 6.28
N ASP A 152 -2.06 25.27 5.86
CA ASP A 152 -0.85 25.22 6.70
C ASP A 152 -0.92 26.20 7.87
N ARG A 153 -1.62 27.33 7.67
CA ARG A 153 -1.80 28.35 8.70
C ARG A 153 -2.89 27.97 9.70
N LEU A 154 -4.02 27.45 9.24
CA LEU A 154 -5.13 27.03 10.11
C LEU A 154 -4.94 25.62 10.70
N GLY A 155 -4.25 24.72 10.00
CA GLY A 155 -3.97 23.36 10.47
C GLY A 155 -3.13 23.34 11.75
N ALA A 156 -2.28 24.34 11.97
CA ALA A 156 -1.53 24.52 13.21
C ALA A 156 -2.40 24.92 14.42
N TYR A 157 -3.61 25.46 14.19
CA TYR A 157 -4.55 25.90 15.23
C TYR A 157 -5.73 24.93 15.42
N THR A 158 -5.79 23.83 14.67
CA THR A 158 -6.91 22.87 14.74
C THR A 158 -6.43 21.50 15.21
N ASP A 159 -7.13 20.91 16.17
CA ASP A 159 -6.73 19.65 16.81
C ASP A 159 -6.47 18.53 15.78
N SER A 160 -5.33 17.86 15.95
CA SER A 160 -4.83 16.78 15.10
C SER A 160 -5.80 15.59 14.94
N ALA A 161 -6.82 15.48 15.79
CA ALA A 161 -7.90 14.51 15.67
C ALA A 161 -8.78 14.71 14.41
N LYS A 162 -8.80 15.92 13.83
CA LYS A 162 -9.55 16.21 12.58
C LYS A 162 -8.70 16.04 11.32
N LEU A 163 -7.40 15.78 11.43
CA LEU A 163 -6.52 15.43 10.31
C LEU A 163 -6.75 13.96 9.91
N LYS A 164 -7.92 13.67 9.34
CA LYS A 164 -8.05 12.51 8.45
C LYS A 164 -7.01 12.71 7.35
N LYS A 165 -6.22 11.67 7.04
CA LYS A 165 -5.34 11.66 5.86
C LYS A 165 -6.11 12.32 4.72
N ALA A 166 -5.49 13.29 4.05
CA ALA A 166 -6.08 14.02 2.92
C ALA A 166 -6.27 13.06 1.73
N ASP A 167 -7.11 12.04 1.92
CA ASP A 167 -7.68 11.26 0.87
C ASP A 167 -8.61 12.22 0.17
N PHE A 168 -8.16 12.76 -0.95
CA PHE A 168 -8.94 13.63 -1.84
C PHE A 168 -10.34 13.05 -2.11
N LYS A 169 -10.47 11.72 -2.06
CA LYS A 169 -11.71 10.96 -2.18
C LYS A 169 -12.67 11.08 -0.99
N ALA A 170 -12.17 11.30 0.23
CA ALA A 170 -12.99 11.42 1.44
C ALA A 170 -13.72 12.76 1.54
N ASN A 171 -13.24 13.80 0.84
CA ASN A 171 -13.83 15.14 0.85
C ASN A 171 -14.81 15.41 -0.32
N LEU A 172 -14.98 14.43 -1.21
CA LEU A 172 -15.99 14.49 -2.27
C LEU A 172 -17.31 13.92 -1.73
N LYS A 173 -18.38 14.73 -1.75
CA LYS A 173 -19.76 14.23 -1.57
C LYS A 173 -20.01 13.20 -2.69
N THR A 174 -19.99 11.90 -2.36
CA THR A 174 -20.58 10.89 -3.24
C THR A 174 -22.06 11.22 -3.35
N VAL A 175 -22.49 11.71 -4.51
CA VAL A 175 -23.91 11.73 -4.86
C VAL A 175 -24.33 10.26 -4.84
N LYS A 176 -24.97 9.83 -3.75
CA LYS A 176 -25.82 8.65 -3.81
C LYS A 176 -26.81 8.96 -4.92
N LYS A 177 -26.74 8.26 -6.04
CA LYS A 177 -27.97 8.04 -6.80
C LYS A 177 -28.86 7.32 -5.81
N GLU A 178 -29.76 8.06 -5.19
CA GLU A 178 -30.88 7.49 -4.44
C GLU A 178 -31.53 6.50 -5.40
N ASP A 179 -31.47 5.22 -5.04
CA ASP A 179 -32.31 4.20 -5.65
C ASP A 179 -33.76 4.67 -5.50
N ASP A 180 -34.48 4.68 -6.62
CA ASP A 180 -35.92 4.92 -6.72
C ASP A 180 -36.69 4.15 -5.62
N LYS A 181 -36.98 4.83 -4.52
CA LYS A 181 -38.02 4.44 -3.58
C LYS A 181 -39.16 5.43 -3.69
N ARG A 182 -40.03 5.11 -4.65
CA ARG A 182 -41.48 5.28 -4.63
C ARG A 182 -42.01 5.98 -3.36
N GLU A 183 -42.28 7.27 -3.47
CA GLU A 183 -43.43 7.86 -2.78
C GLU A 183 -44.50 8.14 -3.83
N GLU A 184 -45.68 7.66 -3.49
CA GLU A 184 -46.92 7.62 -4.26
C GLU A 184 -47.30 9.04 -4.69
N VAL A 185 -47.03 9.35 -5.96
CA VAL A 185 -47.49 10.58 -6.62
C VAL A 185 -49.01 10.53 -6.65
N THR A 186 -49.63 11.15 -5.65
CA THR A 186 -51.05 11.48 -5.70
C THR A 186 -51.25 12.53 -6.79
N ASP A 187 -51.83 12.05 -7.88
CA ASP A 187 -52.20 12.67 -9.15
C ASP A 187 -52.17 14.22 -9.21
N TRP A 188 -51.21 14.77 -9.96
CA TRP A 188 -51.07 16.20 -10.22
C TRP A 188 -52.29 16.81 -10.94
N ARG A 189 -53.19 15.99 -11.50
CA ARG A 189 -54.45 16.44 -12.13
C ARG A 189 -55.37 17.19 -11.16
N LYS A 190 -55.42 16.81 -9.88
CA LYS A 190 -56.36 17.42 -8.90
C LYS A 190 -56.03 18.87 -8.53
N ASN A 191 -54.76 19.26 -8.61
CA ASN A 191 -54.34 20.63 -8.27
C ASN A 191 -54.67 21.63 -9.40
N VAL A 192 -54.69 21.16 -10.65
CA VAL A 192 -54.96 22.02 -11.82
C VAL A 192 -56.45 22.30 -11.98
N GLU A 193 -57.33 21.33 -11.72
CA GLU A 193 -58.80 21.54 -11.76
C GLU A 193 -59.30 22.52 -10.69
N ALA A 194 -58.65 22.60 -9.52
CA ALA A 194 -59.01 23.55 -8.46
C ALA A 194 -58.74 25.02 -8.82
N MET A 195 -57.85 25.27 -9.79
CA MET A 195 -57.44 26.64 -10.20
C MET A 195 -58.11 27.11 -11.50
N SER A 196 -58.85 26.24 -12.21
CA SER A 196 -59.44 26.55 -13.53
C SER A 196 -60.84 27.20 -13.46
N GLY A 197 -61.34 27.54 -12.26
CA GLY A 197 -62.72 28.01 -12.04
C GLY A 197 -62.92 29.52 -11.96
N MET A 198 -61.89 30.35 -12.22
CA MET A 198 -61.98 31.82 -12.09
C MET A 198 -62.12 32.57 -13.42
N GLU A 199 -62.76 31.96 -14.43
CA GLU A 199 -63.10 32.60 -15.70
C GLU A 199 -64.46 33.33 -15.62
N GLY A 200 -64.52 34.35 -14.76
CA GLY A 200 -65.69 35.24 -14.63
C GLY A 200 -65.27 36.69 -14.79
N ARG A 201 -65.76 37.36 -15.84
CA ARG A 201 -65.55 38.79 -16.12
C ARG A 201 -65.87 39.63 -14.88
N LYS A 202 -64.83 40.13 -14.19
CA LYS A 202 -64.96 41.13 -13.13
C LYS A 202 -65.60 42.39 -13.71
N LYS A 203 -66.87 42.65 -13.39
CA LYS A 203 -67.56 43.89 -13.70
C LYS A 203 -66.92 45.02 -12.90
N LEU A 204 -66.17 45.89 -13.57
CA LEU A 204 -65.88 47.23 -13.08
C LEU A 204 -66.77 48.19 -13.87
N PHE A 205 -67.77 48.76 -13.19
CA PHE A 205 -68.49 49.92 -13.68
C PHE A 205 -67.66 51.16 -13.38
N ASN A 206 -67.37 51.97 -14.39
CA ASN A 206 -67.03 53.38 -14.22
C ASN A 206 -67.96 54.20 -15.10
N SER A 207 -68.82 54.98 -14.46
CA SER A 207 -69.82 55.87 -15.04
C SER A 207 -69.25 57.28 -15.22
N GLY A 208 -69.32 57.81 -16.44
CA GLY A 208 -68.88 59.14 -16.86
C GLY A 208 -68.21 59.02 -18.22
N GLN A 209 -68.74 59.53 -19.33
CA GLN A 209 -69.55 60.72 -19.56
C GLN A 209 -70.36 60.54 -20.85
#